data_AF-A0A9P7W0C9-F1
#
_entry.id   AF-A0A9P7W0C9-F1
#
_cell.length_a   1.000
_cell.length_b   1.000
_cell.length_c   1.000
_cell.angle_alpha   90.00
_cell.angle_beta   90.00
_cell.angle_gamma   90.00
#
_symmetry.space_group_name_H-M   'P 1'
#
loop_
_entity.id
_entity.type
_entity.pdbx_description
1 polymer ?
#
loop_
_entity_poly.entity_id
_entity_poly.type
_entity_poly.pdbx_seq_one_letter_code
_entity_poly.pdbx_strand_id
1 'polypeptide(L)'
;MIIKSHVVHATIDPTVPPTKEAAEEDEASDPDKVITNARSAIPADGLLSPSELIALFALDKPLLSAYDQGLRNIRSSSASLPFATFGDRITLDPVRLGANEPNWTSYTHYWKTVLDYIFIIEPEESRSLVTGLLSPHRTADLDPGIPRRGICGSDHVSLCAQIEFVSCLES
;
A
#
# COMPACT_ATOMS: atom_id res chain seq x y z
N MET A 1 9.28 22.69 10.54
CA MET A 1 7.94 23.29 10.45
C MET A 1 7.10 22.35 9.59
N ILE A 2 6.20 21.57 10.19
CA ILE A 2 5.37 20.60 9.47
C ILE A 2 4.10 21.33 9.03
N ILE A 3 3.87 21.39 7.72
CA ILE A 3 2.68 22.02 7.14
C ILE A 3 1.63 20.93 6.94
N LYS A 4 0.39 21.18 7.35
CA LYS A 4 -0.73 20.24 7.12
C LYS A 4 -0.98 20.09 5.62
N SER A 5 -0.90 18.86 5.13
CA SER A 5 -1.38 18.50 3.80
C SER A 5 -2.88 18.23 3.90
N HIS A 6 -3.67 18.80 2.98
CA HIS A 6 -5.09 18.50 2.83
C HIS A 6 -5.31 17.98 1.40
N VAL A 7 -5.97 16.84 1.28
CA VAL A 7 -6.43 16.32 -0.01
C VAL A 7 -7.73 17.03 -0.35
N VAL A 8 -7.75 17.78 -1.44
CA VAL A 8 -8.98 18.36 -1.99
C VAL A 8 -9.44 17.45 -3.13
N HIS A 9 -10.50 16.67 -2.89
CA HIS A 9 -11.15 15.90 -3.95
C HIS A 9 -12.06 16.86 -4.73
N ALA A 10 -11.64 17.26 -5.93
CA ALA A 10 -12.48 18.03 -6.83
C ALA A 10 -12.56 17.27 -8.16
N THR A 11 -13.55 16.38 -8.28
CA THR A 11 -13.92 15.78 -9.56
C THR A 11 -15.42 15.84 -9.68
N ILE A 12 -15.91 16.92 -10.30
CA ILE A 12 -17.30 17.02 -10.76
C ILE A 12 -17.27 16.60 -12.23
N ASP A 13 -17.81 15.42 -12.53
CA ASP A 13 -18.05 14.98 -13.90
C ASP A 13 -19.28 15.73 -14.43
N PRO A 14 -19.13 16.61 -15.45
CA PRO A 14 -20.24 17.39 -15.99
C PRO A 14 -21.26 16.54 -16.77
N THR A 15 -20.97 15.25 -17.02
CA THR A 15 -21.84 14.33 -17.74
C THR A 15 -22.77 13.53 -16.83
N VAL A 16 -22.58 13.61 -15.50
CA VAL A 16 -23.47 12.98 -14.52
C VAL A 16 -24.54 14.01 -14.08
N PRO A 17 -25.83 13.79 -14.40
CA PRO A 17 -26.88 14.70 -13.95
C PRO A 17 -26.99 14.68 -12.43
N PRO A 18 -27.21 15.82 -11.76
CA PRO A 18 -27.41 15.85 -10.32
C PRO A 18 -28.66 15.05 -9.95
N THR A 19 -28.46 13.95 -9.23
CA THR A 19 -29.56 13.11 -8.73
C THR A 19 -30.27 13.84 -7.60
N LYS A 20 -31.60 13.94 -7.67
CA LYS A 20 -32.43 14.48 -6.58
C LYS A 20 -32.39 13.53 -5.37
N GLU A 21 -31.92 14.07 -4.24
CA GLU A 21 -32.13 13.67 -2.84
C GLU A 21 -32.73 12.25 -2.65
N ALA A 22 -31.86 11.25 -2.56
CA ALA A 22 -32.08 10.18 -1.59
C ALA A 22 -31.69 10.77 -0.22
N ALA A 23 -32.52 10.51 0.79
CA ALA A 23 -32.44 11.04 2.15
C ALA A 23 -31.02 11.42 2.59
N GLU A 24 -30.88 12.68 3.02
CA GLU A 24 -29.70 13.23 3.68
C GLU A 24 -29.22 12.28 4.79
N GLU A 25 -28.27 11.40 4.48
CA GLU A 25 -27.30 10.97 5.47
C GLU A 25 -26.36 12.17 5.63
N ASP A 26 -26.57 12.92 6.72
CA ASP A 26 -25.70 13.98 7.19
C ASP A 26 -24.23 13.50 7.24
N GLU A 27 -23.49 13.70 6.14
CA GLU A 27 -22.01 13.58 6.11
C GLU A 27 -21.34 14.60 7.05
N ALA A 28 -22.09 15.55 7.61
CA ALA A 28 -21.65 16.44 8.66
C ALA A 28 -21.59 15.79 10.06
N SER A 29 -22.02 14.53 10.21
CA SER A 29 -22.03 13.79 11.50
C SER A 29 -21.32 12.45 11.48
N ASP A 30 -20.25 12.32 10.69
CA ASP A 30 -19.25 11.28 10.97
C ASP A 30 -18.12 11.85 11.84
N PRO A 31 -18.28 11.87 13.19
CA PRO A 31 -17.21 12.33 14.08
C PRO A 31 -16.09 11.30 14.07
N ASP A 32 -15.24 11.29 13.03
CA ASP A 32 -14.09 10.39 12.85
C ASP A 32 -14.36 9.05 13.54
N LYS A 33 -15.51 8.43 13.24
CA LYS A 33 -15.96 7.30 14.03
C LYS A 33 -14.93 6.23 13.78
N VAL A 34 -14.29 5.82 14.88
CA VAL A 34 -13.47 4.62 15.00
C VAL A 34 -13.96 3.62 13.96
N ILE A 35 -13.11 3.33 12.95
CA ILE A 35 -13.41 2.40 11.85
C ILE A 35 -14.21 1.26 12.43
N THR A 36 -15.38 0.94 11.88
CA THR A 36 -16.30 -0.02 12.52
C THR A 36 -15.54 -1.31 12.88
N ASN A 37 -15.57 -1.70 14.16
CA ASN A 37 -14.78 -2.80 14.76
C ASN A 37 -13.29 -2.53 15.04
N ALA A 38 -12.83 -1.30 14.97
CA ALA A 38 -11.52 -0.90 15.49
C ALA A 38 -11.61 -0.59 17.00
N ARG A 39 -10.47 -0.73 17.68
CA ARG A 39 -10.28 -0.27 19.06
C ARG A 39 -9.03 0.58 19.13
N SER A 40 -8.91 1.37 20.18
CA SER A 40 -7.64 2.04 20.49
C SER A 40 -6.52 1.01 20.63
N ALA A 41 -5.34 1.35 20.12
CA ALA A 41 -4.13 0.56 20.33
C ALA A 41 -3.81 0.49 21.82
N ILE A 42 -3.35 -0.67 22.27
CA ILE A 42 -2.86 -0.91 23.62
C ILE A 42 -1.38 -1.29 23.56
N PRO A 43 -0.60 -1.15 24.64
CA PRO A 43 0.82 -1.51 24.63
C PRO A 43 1.12 -2.94 24.18
N ALA A 44 0.19 -3.87 24.42
CA ALA A 44 0.32 -5.27 24.01
C ALA A 44 0.26 -5.49 22.48
N ASP A 45 -0.18 -4.49 21.70
CA ASP A 45 -0.18 -4.56 20.23
C ASP A 45 1.22 -4.41 19.63
N GLY A 46 2.22 -4.00 20.43
CA GLY A 46 3.59 -3.79 19.96
C GLY A 46 3.73 -2.62 18.98
N LEU A 47 2.74 -1.73 18.91
CA LEU A 47 2.79 -0.52 18.09
C LEU A 47 3.59 0.56 18.80
N LEU A 48 4.40 1.28 18.02
CA LEU A 48 5.17 2.42 18.51
C LEU A 48 4.24 3.59 18.84
N SER A 49 4.54 4.28 19.94
CA SER A 49 3.97 5.59 20.23
C SER A 49 4.43 6.63 19.19
N PRO A 50 3.72 7.76 19.06
CA PRO A 50 4.14 8.83 18.15
C PRO A 50 5.57 9.33 18.38
N SER A 51 6.02 9.42 19.64
CA SER A 51 7.39 9.79 19.97
C SER A 51 8.42 8.75 19.52
N GLU A 52 8.09 7.46 19.65
CA GLU A 52 8.97 6.39 19.19
C GLU A 52 9.04 6.31 17.67
N LEU A 53 7.93 6.58 16.95
CA LEU A 53 7.94 6.71 15.49
C LEU A 53 8.83 7.86 15.01
N ILE A 54 8.77 9.02 15.67
CA ILE A 54 9.65 10.15 15.35
C ILE A 54 11.11 9.77 15.58
N ALA A 55 11.42 9.11 16.72
CA ALA A 55 12.76 8.66 17.03
C ALA A 55 13.26 7.62 16.01
N LEU A 56 12.41 6.67 15.60
CA LEU A 56 12.71 5.67 14.59
C LEU A 56 13.02 6.32 13.24
N PHE A 57 12.20 7.28 12.80
CA PHE A 57 12.42 8.00 11.55
C PHE A 57 13.71 8.81 11.57
N ALA A 58 14.08 9.38 12.73
CA ALA A 58 15.32 10.14 12.90
C ALA A 58 16.59 9.27 12.81
N LEU A 59 16.49 7.94 12.84
CA LEU A 59 17.63 7.04 12.62
C LEU A 59 18.12 7.04 11.17
N ASP A 60 17.32 7.55 10.23
CA ASP A 60 17.63 7.61 8.79
C ASP A 60 18.08 6.25 8.22
N LYS A 61 17.48 5.16 8.74
CA LYS A 61 17.75 3.81 8.27
C LYS A 61 17.09 3.60 6.90
N PRO A 62 17.76 2.90 5.97
CA PRO A 62 17.17 2.60 4.67
C PRO A 62 15.93 1.72 4.86
N LEU A 63 14.85 2.08 4.15
CA LEU A 63 13.63 1.30 4.08
C LEU A 63 13.69 0.39 2.85
N LEU A 64 13.44 -0.90 3.07
CA LEU A 64 13.30 -1.87 1.99
C LEU A 64 11.81 -2.14 1.76
N SER A 65 11.36 -2.03 0.52
CA SER A 65 10.02 -2.53 0.16
C SER A 65 10.10 -4.02 -0.10
N ALA A 66 9.29 -4.80 0.62
CA ALA A 66 9.21 -6.24 0.45
C ALA A 66 8.82 -6.62 -0.99
N TYR A 67 7.88 -5.88 -1.60
CA TYR A 67 7.40 -6.16 -2.95
C TYR A 67 8.40 -5.72 -4.02
N ASP A 68 8.96 -4.51 -3.93
CA ASP A 68 9.97 -4.07 -4.91
C ASP A 68 11.20 -4.99 -4.89
N GLN A 69 11.67 -5.43 -3.71
CA GLN A 69 12.78 -6.37 -3.58
C GLN A 69 12.41 -7.77 -4.11
N GLY A 70 11.29 -8.34 -3.64
CA GLY A 70 10.90 -9.70 -4.01
C GLY A 70 10.57 -9.85 -5.49
N LEU A 71 9.81 -8.91 -6.07
CA LEU A 71 9.47 -8.94 -7.50
C LEU A 71 10.68 -8.66 -8.39
N ARG A 72 11.62 -7.81 -7.97
CA ARG A 72 12.91 -7.64 -8.67
C ARG A 72 13.70 -8.94 -8.72
N ASN A 73 13.76 -9.68 -7.61
CA ASN A 73 14.47 -10.96 -7.54
C ASN A 73 13.82 -12.02 -8.43
N ILE A 74 12.49 -12.11 -8.43
CA ILE A 74 11.74 -13.03 -9.30
C ILE A 74 11.96 -12.65 -10.77
N ARG A 75 11.87 -11.36 -11.12
CA ARG A 75 12.10 -10.87 -12.50
C ARG A 75 13.54 -11.11 -12.98
N SER A 76 14.52 -11.07 -12.07
CA SER A 76 15.92 -11.39 -12.40
C SER A 76 16.13 -12.89 -12.66
N SER A 77 15.26 -13.72 -12.07
CA SER A 77 15.36 -15.19 -12.11
C SER A 77 14.44 -15.84 -13.17
N SER A 78 13.44 -15.12 -13.66
CA SER A 78 12.45 -15.58 -14.65
C SER A 78 12.32 -14.57 -15.79
N ALA A 79 12.26 -15.06 -17.03
CA ALA A 79 12.20 -14.22 -18.22
C ALA A 79 10.97 -13.30 -18.30
N SER A 80 9.86 -13.62 -17.62
CA SER A 80 8.66 -12.79 -17.60
C SER A 80 7.78 -13.03 -16.38
N LEU A 81 7.22 -11.95 -15.82
CA LEU A 81 6.14 -12.01 -14.83
C LEU A 81 4.78 -12.13 -15.54
N PRO A 82 3.80 -12.85 -14.97
CA PRO A 82 2.46 -12.97 -15.55
C PRO A 82 1.58 -11.72 -15.34
N PHE A 83 2.11 -10.69 -14.71
CA PHE A 83 1.47 -9.41 -14.41
C PHE A 83 2.46 -8.27 -14.60
N ALA A 84 1.94 -7.08 -14.88
CA ALA A 84 2.73 -5.85 -14.94
C ALA A 84 3.05 -5.35 -13.53
N THR A 85 4.17 -4.66 -13.38
CA THR A 85 4.54 -3.87 -12.19
C THR A 85 4.33 -2.38 -12.47
N PHE A 86 4.44 -1.55 -11.42
CA PHE A 86 4.30 -0.10 -11.53
C PHE A 86 5.23 0.52 -12.59
N GLY A 87 6.48 0.07 -12.64
CA GLY A 87 7.49 0.55 -13.59
C GLY A 87 7.21 0.18 -15.06
N ASP A 88 6.33 -0.79 -15.33
CA ASP A 88 5.92 -1.11 -16.69
C ASP A 88 4.89 -0.09 -17.23
N ARG A 89 4.23 0.67 -16.34
CA ARG A 89 3.25 1.71 -16.68
C ARG A 89 3.83 3.12 -16.61
N ILE A 90 4.76 3.35 -15.69
CA ILE A 90 5.36 4.66 -15.41
C ILE A 90 6.87 4.57 -15.59
N THR A 91 7.42 5.41 -16.46
CA THR A 91 8.87 5.57 -16.57
C THR A 91 9.40 6.24 -15.31
N LEU A 92 10.19 5.49 -14.54
CA LEU A 92 10.93 6.00 -13.40
C LEU A 92 12.40 6.22 -13.78
N ASP A 93 13.05 7.15 -13.08
CA ASP A 93 14.50 7.25 -13.10
C ASP A 93 15.09 5.90 -12.63
N PRO A 94 16.08 5.31 -13.34
CA PRO A 94 16.67 4.02 -12.96
C PRO A 94 17.25 3.96 -11.54
N VAL A 95 17.59 5.10 -10.95
CA VAL A 95 18.12 5.20 -9.57
C VAL A 95 16.99 5.14 -8.54
N ARG A 96 15.73 5.42 -8.93
CA ARG A 96 14.59 5.37 -8.01
C ARG A 96 14.10 3.94 -7.80
N LEU A 97 13.91 3.59 -6.54
CA LEU A 97 13.26 2.34 -6.14
C LEU A 97 11.75 2.39 -6.41
N GLY A 98 11.11 1.22 -6.39
CA GLY A 98 9.65 1.08 -6.51
C GLY A 98 9.14 0.72 -7.91
N ALA A 99 10.01 0.55 -8.90
CA ALA A 99 9.60 0.12 -10.25
C ALA A 99 8.99 -1.29 -10.26
N ASN A 100 9.33 -2.15 -9.29
CA ASN A 100 8.83 -3.52 -9.20
C ASN A 100 7.65 -3.66 -8.24
N GLU A 101 7.07 -2.56 -7.75
CA GLU A 101 5.85 -2.62 -6.95
C GLU A 101 4.66 -3.18 -7.76
N PRO A 102 3.61 -3.70 -7.10
CA PRO A 102 2.35 -4.03 -7.77
C PRO A 102 1.88 -2.88 -8.65
N ASN A 103 1.26 -3.18 -9.80
CA ASN A 103 0.76 -2.12 -10.67
C ASN A 103 -0.34 -1.27 -9.99
N TRP A 104 -1.11 -1.91 -9.10
CA TRP A 104 -2.23 -1.34 -8.34
C TRP A 104 -2.28 -1.92 -6.93
N THR A 105 -2.48 -1.06 -5.94
CA THR A 105 -2.89 -1.48 -4.60
C THR A 105 -4.22 -0.88 -4.17
N SER A 106 -4.63 0.22 -4.81
CA SER A 106 -5.99 0.76 -4.82
C SER A 106 -6.52 0.85 -6.26
N TYR A 107 -7.72 0.34 -6.51
CA TYR A 107 -8.29 0.27 -7.87
C TYR A 107 -9.81 0.52 -7.90
N THR A 108 -10.21 1.78 -7.81
CA THR A 108 -11.60 2.19 -8.00
C THR A 108 -11.88 2.52 -9.48
N HIS A 109 -13.16 2.79 -9.78
CA HIS A 109 -13.57 3.19 -11.11
C HIS A 109 -12.84 4.45 -11.63
N TYR A 110 -12.69 5.47 -10.79
CA TYR A 110 -12.07 6.75 -11.18
C TYR A 110 -10.61 6.90 -10.73
N TRP A 111 -10.19 6.20 -9.68
CA TRP A 111 -8.86 6.35 -9.09
C TRP A 111 -8.14 5.00 -8.96
N LYS A 112 -6.96 4.89 -9.58
CA LYS A 112 -6.15 3.66 -9.63
C LYS A 112 -4.71 4.03 -9.35
N THR A 113 -4.13 3.52 -8.27
CA THR A 113 -2.72 3.81 -7.95
C THR A 113 -2.13 2.81 -6.96
N VAL A 114 -0.85 2.98 -6.66
CA VAL A 114 -0.12 2.25 -5.61
C VAL A 114 -0.05 3.15 -4.38
N LEU A 115 -0.69 2.73 -3.28
CA LEU A 115 -0.72 3.43 -1.99
C LEU A 115 -0.21 2.58 -0.82
N ASP A 116 -0.41 1.26 -0.92
CA ASP A 116 -0.05 0.31 0.13
C ASP A 116 1.35 -0.27 -0.08
N TYR A 117 2.12 -0.36 1.00
CA TYR A 117 3.48 -0.86 1.02
C TYR A 117 3.74 -1.67 2.29
N ILE A 118 4.64 -2.65 2.20
CA ILE A 118 5.23 -3.32 3.36
C ILE A 118 6.71 -2.94 3.39
N PHE A 119 7.05 -1.96 4.23
CA PHE A 119 8.43 -1.54 4.43
C PHE A 119 9.09 -2.30 5.57
N ILE A 120 10.37 -2.62 5.38
CA ILE A 120 11.21 -3.32 6.35
C ILE A 120 12.39 -2.41 6.67
N ILE A 121 12.63 -2.20 7.97
CA ILE A 121 13.89 -1.66 8.48
C ILE A 121 14.71 -2.85 8.94
N GLU A 122 15.89 -3.04 8.37
CA GLU A 122 16.75 -4.14 8.77
C GLU A 122 17.34 -3.90 10.17
N PRO A 123 17.30 -4.90 11.07
CA PRO A 123 18.03 -4.85 12.33
C PRO A 123 19.54 -4.86 12.08
N GLU A 124 20.35 -4.35 13.01
CA GLU A 124 21.80 -4.23 12.80
C GLU A 124 22.51 -5.59 12.67
N GLU A 125 22.00 -6.62 13.34
CA GLU A 125 22.61 -7.94 13.43
C GLU A 125 21.96 -8.98 12.51
N SER A 126 21.00 -8.59 11.68
CA SER A 126 20.29 -9.52 10.80
C SER A 126 19.90 -8.88 9.48
N ARG A 127 19.64 -9.71 8.47
CA ARG A 127 19.08 -9.26 7.19
C ARG A 127 17.72 -9.88 6.96
N SER A 128 16.89 -9.15 6.23
CA SER A 128 15.57 -9.63 5.81
C SER A 128 15.66 -10.32 4.45
N LEU A 129 15.09 -11.52 4.37
CA LEU A 129 14.93 -12.26 3.13
C LEU A 129 13.43 -12.39 2.83
N VAL A 130 13.01 -11.83 1.69
CA VAL A 130 11.66 -12.03 1.17
C VAL A 130 11.60 -13.39 0.48
N THR A 131 11.04 -14.39 1.16
CA THR A 131 10.97 -15.78 0.70
C THR A 131 9.67 -16.10 -0.04
N GLY A 132 8.64 -15.27 0.14
CA GLY A 132 7.36 -15.43 -0.52
C GLY A 132 6.60 -14.11 -0.64
N LEU A 133 5.84 -13.97 -1.72
CA LEU A 133 4.91 -12.87 -1.94
C LEU A 133 3.58 -13.43 -2.44
N LEU A 134 2.48 -12.82 -2.01
CA LEU A 134 1.20 -12.99 -2.71
C LEU A 134 1.30 -12.34 -4.09
N SER A 135 0.88 -13.07 -5.12
CA SER A 135 0.91 -12.55 -6.50
C SER A 135 0.04 -11.28 -6.61
N PRO A 136 0.56 -10.17 -7.15
CA PRO A 136 -0.25 -9.04 -7.57
C PRO A 136 -1.39 -9.44 -8.51
N HIS A 137 -2.50 -8.70 -8.43
CA HIS A 137 -3.63 -8.86 -9.34
C HIS A 137 -3.32 -8.28 -10.72
N ARG A 138 -3.90 -8.89 -11.77
CA ARG A 138 -3.85 -8.30 -13.12
C ARG A 138 -4.92 -7.21 -13.22
N THR A 139 -4.69 -6.20 -14.05
CA THR A 139 -5.69 -5.13 -14.31
C THR A 139 -7.05 -5.69 -14.71
N ALA A 140 -7.08 -6.71 -15.58
CA ALA A 140 -8.31 -7.35 -16.04
C ALA A 140 -9.12 -8.00 -14.90
N ASP A 141 -8.47 -8.42 -13.82
CA ASP A 141 -9.14 -9.00 -12.65
C ASP A 141 -9.80 -7.92 -11.79
N LEU A 142 -9.29 -6.68 -11.84
CA LEU A 142 -9.76 -5.53 -11.06
C LEU A 142 -10.78 -4.66 -11.82
N ASP A 143 -10.83 -4.75 -13.16
CA ASP A 143 -11.77 -3.99 -13.98
C ASP A 143 -13.25 -4.34 -13.71
N PRO A 144 -14.16 -3.36 -13.74
CA PRO A 144 -13.95 -1.93 -14.02
C PRO A 144 -13.56 -1.10 -12.78
N GLY A 145 -13.31 -1.75 -11.65
CA GLY A 145 -13.13 -1.15 -10.33
C GLY A 145 -13.53 -2.12 -9.21
N ILE A 146 -12.96 -1.92 -8.03
CA ILE A 146 -13.32 -2.55 -6.75
C ILE A 146 -13.65 -1.46 -5.70
N PRO A 147 -14.45 -1.75 -4.65
CA PRO A 147 -15.06 -3.03 -4.29
C PRO A 147 -16.17 -3.48 -5.25
N ARG A 148 -16.51 -4.77 -5.21
CA ARG A 148 -17.61 -5.36 -5.98
C ARG A 148 -18.45 -6.27 -5.10
N ARG A 149 -19.76 -6.00 -5.01
CA ARG A 149 -20.69 -6.76 -4.17
C ARG A 149 -20.61 -8.26 -4.49
N GLY A 150 -20.39 -9.07 -3.46
CA GLY A 150 -20.27 -10.53 -3.57
C GLY A 150 -18.91 -11.02 -4.07
N ILE A 151 -17.95 -10.13 -4.33
CA ILE A 151 -16.58 -10.46 -4.78
C ILE A 151 -15.55 -9.96 -3.77
N CYS A 152 -15.54 -8.64 -3.49
CA CYS A 152 -14.59 -8.01 -2.57
C CYS A 152 -15.22 -6.79 -1.88
N GLY A 153 -14.86 -6.58 -0.62
CA GLY A 153 -15.40 -5.52 0.23
C GLY A 153 -14.51 -4.28 0.37
N SER A 154 -13.33 -4.27 -0.25
CA SER A 154 -12.41 -3.14 -0.24
C SER A 154 -12.06 -2.72 -1.67
N ASP A 155 -11.77 -1.44 -1.84
CA ASP A 155 -11.14 -0.85 -3.03
C ASP A 155 -9.62 -1.04 -3.07
N HIS A 156 -9.03 -1.54 -1.98
CA HIS A 156 -7.65 -1.93 -1.89
C HIS A 156 -7.48 -3.45 -2.03
N VAL A 157 -6.33 -3.88 -2.55
CA VAL A 157 -5.93 -5.30 -2.59
C VAL A 157 -4.97 -5.61 -1.45
N SER A 158 -5.14 -6.78 -0.84
CA SER A 158 -4.25 -7.21 0.23
C SER A 158 -2.84 -7.46 -0.29
N LEU A 159 -1.85 -6.93 0.43
CA LEU A 159 -0.46 -7.31 0.30
C LEU A 159 -0.12 -8.36 1.35
N CYS A 160 0.62 -9.37 0.95
CA CYS A 160 1.18 -10.37 1.86
C CYS A 160 2.60 -10.73 1.43
N ALA A 161 3.49 -10.82 2.40
CA ALA A 161 4.88 -11.17 2.23
C ALA A 161 5.31 -12.14 3.34
N GLN A 162 6.08 -13.15 2.97
CA GLN A 162 6.80 -14.00 3.91
C GLN A 162 8.23 -13.48 4.04
N ILE A 163 8.64 -13.19 5.27
CA ILE A 163 9.93 -12.59 5.59
C ILE A 163 10.65 -13.50 6.58
N GLU A 164 11.89 -13.85 6.27
CA GLU A 164 12.81 -14.54 7.16
C GLU A 164 13.92 -13.57 7.59
N PHE A 165 14.26 -13.56 8.88
CA PHE A 165 15.37 -12.77 9.41
C PHE A 165 16.57 -13.69 9.69
N VAL A 166 17.66 -13.47 8.97
CA VAL A 166 18.87 -14.29 9.05
C VAL A 166 19.96 -13.52 9.78
N SER A 167 20.57 -14.15 10.80
CA SER A 167 21.66 -13.55 11.58
C SER A 167 22.88 -13.29 10.68
N CYS A 168 23.50 -12.12 10.86
CA CYS A 168 24.76 -11.76 10.21
C CYS A 168 25.99 -12.25 11.00
N LEU A 169 25.80 -12.86 12.17
CA LEU A 169 26.89 -13.23 13.10
C LEU A 169 27.48 -14.64 12.86
N GLU A 170 27.09 -15.33 11.79
CA GLU A 170 27.64 -16.66 11.41
C GLU A 170 28.30 -16.66 10.01
N SER A 171 29.29 -15.77 9.80
CA SER A 171 30.18 -15.85 8.64
C SER A 171 31.65 -15.90 9.05
#